data_AF-A0AAN9YVA8-F1
#
_entry.id   AF-A0AAN9YVA8-F1
#
_cell.length_a   1.000
_cell.length_b   1.000
_cell.length_c   1.000
_cell.angle_alpha   90.00
_cell.angle_beta   90.00
_cell.angle_gamma   90.00
#
_symmetry.space_group_name_H-M   'P 1'
#
loop_
_entity.id
_entity.type
_entity.pdbx_description
1 polymer ?
#
loop_
_entity_poly.entity_id
_entity_poly.type
_entity_poly.pdbx_seq_one_letter_code
_entity_poly.pdbx_strand_id
1 'polypeptide(L)'
;MSLTLIQQHLTEMDFAFQNVVNSFHVSIEARTTNTGPASATLSAFTIDLCGPAGRFGQVHLPAITTHSDGAPIIVTEQLVKILDKAALQAFIQPVIVADRATLVLRNGHTAVKALGVGPKPICYEKDIPMSGMLGPRVSVHDATYSSTPAATDAKASEGEAAEAAAAAPLTVTIHVANPSPMEISFGLCALEIQNETGETFATLQGDLDIRCNRFEATFRGTVNRDVKVGRGGARLVGKRCMGAGWCDETVRQINTPLIGMGKVFEALGIAHEEEEDTIQGKEGGLTTTTEKSAPAANVLEEPLKAASKLWQGRFWRTQVSS
;
A
#
# COMPACT_ATOMS: atom_id res chain seq x y z
N MET A 1 6.45 -29.73 32.37
CA MET A 1 6.55 -29.00 31.08
C MET A 1 5.85 -27.67 31.25
N SER A 2 6.62 -26.59 31.41
CA SER A 2 6.07 -25.24 31.50
C SER A 2 5.55 -24.82 30.12
N LEU A 3 4.28 -24.43 30.04
CA LEU A 3 3.55 -24.06 28.83
C LEU A 3 3.96 -22.65 28.32
N THR A 4 5.20 -22.22 28.58
CA THR A 4 5.70 -20.86 28.33
C THR A 4 6.41 -20.69 26.98
N LEU A 5 6.13 -21.56 26.00
CA LEU A 5 6.84 -21.50 24.72
C LEU A 5 5.94 -21.87 23.55
N ILE A 6 4.98 -20.99 23.27
CA ILE A 6 4.30 -20.93 21.97
C ILE A 6 4.26 -19.45 21.55
N GLN A 7 5.43 -18.84 21.40
CA GLN A 7 5.56 -17.59 20.65
C GLN A 7 5.79 -17.98 19.20
N GLN A 8 4.70 -18.30 18.49
CA GLN A 8 4.73 -18.75 17.10
C GLN A 8 5.28 -17.64 16.20
N HIS A 9 6.29 -17.96 15.39
CA HIS A 9 6.72 -17.09 14.30
C HIS A 9 5.76 -17.31 13.13
N LEU A 10 4.97 -16.27 12.83
CA LEU A 10 4.25 -16.07 11.57
C LEU A 10 5.23 -15.37 10.63
N THR A 11 5.54 -16.00 9.50
CA THR A 11 6.66 -15.58 8.64
C THR A 11 6.24 -14.66 7.49
N GLU A 12 4.96 -14.63 7.15
CA GLU A 12 4.42 -13.82 6.04
C GLU A 12 2.94 -13.57 6.36
N MET A 13 2.43 -12.35 6.16
CA MET A 13 1.02 -11.98 6.28
C MET A 13 0.74 -10.82 5.32
N ASP A 14 -0.02 -11.10 4.26
CA ASP A 14 -0.50 -10.09 3.32
C ASP A 14 -1.88 -9.58 3.76
N PHE A 15 -2.11 -8.26 3.76
CA PHE A 15 -3.37 -7.64 4.20
C PHE A 15 -3.95 -6.70 3.13
N ALA A 16 -4.87 -7.17 2.30
CA ALA A 16 -5.54 -6.28 1.34
C ALA A 16 -6.81 -5.65 1.93
N PHE A 17 -6.87 -4.33 2.18
CA PHE A 17 -8.10 -3.65 2.60
C PHE A 17 -8.83 -3.05 1.39
N GLN A 18 -9.84 -3.74 0.89
CA GLN A 18 -10.63 -3.28 -0.26
C GLN A 18 -11.97 -2.70 0.18
N ASN A 19 -12.46 -1.66 -0.51
CA ASN A 19 -13.76 -1.02 -0.28
C ASN A 19 -13.99 -0.49 1.15
N VAL A 20 -12.99 0.20 1.70
CA VAL A 20 -12.94 0.66 3.10
C VAL A 20 -13.92 1.82 3.36
N VAL A 21 -15.23 1.54 3.30
CA VAL A 21 -16.30 2.51 3.60
C VAL A 21 -16.90 2.20 4.97
N ASN A 22 -17.39 0.96 5.13
CA ASN A 22 -17.95 0.42 6.38
C ASN A 22 -17.45 -1.00 6.70
N SER A 23 -16.74 -1.60 5.76
CA SER A 23 -16.18 -2.94 5.84
C SER A 23 -14.95 -3.01 4.94
N PHE A 24 -14.13 -4.03 5.11
CA PHE A 24 -13.03 -4.33 4.20
C PHE A 24 -12.86 -5.85 4.11
N HIS A 25 -12.35 -6.33 2.99
CA HIS A 25 -11.92 -7.73 2.92
C HIS A 25 -10.59 -7.90 3.65
N VAL A 26 -10.35 -9.07 4.22
CA VAL A 26 -9.07 -9.48 4.79
C VAL A 26 -8.73 -10.84 4.24
N SER A 27 -7.56 -10.94 3.62
CA SER A 27 -6.88 -12.21 3.41
C SER A 27 -5.74 -12.29 4.43
N ILE A 28 -5.43 -13.50 4.88
CA ILE A 28 -4.29 -13.81 5.72
C ILE A 28 -3.70 -15.09 5.15
N GLU A 29 -2.50 -15.02 4.62
CA GLU A 29 -1.71 -16.20 4.31
C GLU A 29 -0.51 -16.19 5.23
N ALA A 30 -0.39 -17.22 6.07
CA ALA A 30 0.72 -17.32 6.99
C ALA A 30 1.05 -18.78 7.31
N ARG A 31 2.18 -19.01 7.97
CA ARG A 31 2.58 -20.33 8.46
C ARG A 31 3.02 -20.25 9.92
N THR A 32 2.45 -21.12 10.74
CA THR A 32 2.98 -21.39 12.08
C THR A 32 4.24 -22.23 11.97
N THR A 33 5.27 -21.85 12.70
CA THR A 33 6.54 -22.58 12.80
C THR A 33 6.87 -22.87 14.27
N ASN A 34 7.88 -23.69 14.53
CA ASN A 34 8.32 -24.05 15.89
C ASN A 34 7.20 -24.69 16.74
N THR A 35 6.38 -25.51 16.11
CA THR A 35 5.18 -26.16 16.67
C THR A 35 5.51 -27.41 17.48
N GLY A 36 6.79 -27.77 17.60
CA GLY A 36 7.26 -28.95 18.32
C GLY A 36 7.02 -30.26 17.56
N PRO A 37 7.48 -31.40 18.10
CA PRO A 37 7.39 -32.69 17.42
C PRO A 37 5.98 -33.31 17.46
N ALA A 38 5.07 -32.79 18.29
CA ALA A 38 3.74 -33.34 18.49
C ALA A 38 2.67 -32.46 17.82
N SER A 39 1.72 -33.10 17.15
CA SER A 39 0.60 -32.38 16.54
C SER A 39 -0.30 -31.76 17.61
N ALA A 40 -0.77 -30.55 17.35
CA ALA A 40 -1.72 -29.84 18.20
C ALA A 40 -2.75 -29.12 17.33
N THR A 41 -3.98 -29.03 17.80
CA THR A 41 -5.06 -28.32 17.10
C THR A 41 -5.52 -27.15 17.94
N LEU A 42 -5.44 -25.96 17.37
CA LEU A 42 -6.16 -24.77 17.82
C LEU A 42 -7.59 -24.86 17.26
N SER A 43 -8.58 -24.74 18.15
CA SER A 43 -9.98 -24.64 17.72
C SER A 43 -10.20 -23.34 16.95
N ALA A 44 -11.16 -23.29 16.02
CA ALA A 44 -11.51 -22.05 15.32
C ALA A 44 -11.93 -20.96 16.31
N PHE A 45 -11.56 -19.71 16.02
CA PHE A 45 -11.77 -18.60 16.96
C PHE A 45 -11.84 -17.26 16.24
N THR A 46 -12.44 -16.28 16.90
CA THR A 46 -12.44 -14.89 16.44
C THR A 46 -11.37 -14.12 17.20
N ILE A 47 -10.68 -13.23 16.49
CA ILE A 47 -9.64 -12.39 17.05
C ILE A 47 -9.84 -10.93 16.64
N ASP A 48 -9.51 -10.02 17.55
CA ASP A 48 -9.61 -8.58 17.32
C ASP A 48 -8.43 -8.09 16.48
N LEU A 49 -8.74 -7.24 15.50
CA LEU A 49 -7.75 -6.43 14.76
C LEU A 49 -7.60 -5.09 15.49
N CYS A 50 -6.42 -4.83 16.02
CA CYS A 50 -6.11 -3.66 16.83
C CYS A 50 -4.99 -2.81 16.21
N GLY A 51 -5.19 -1.50 16.27
CA GLY A 51 -4.19 -0.48 16.02
C GLY A 51 -3.78 0.24 17.32
N PRO A 52 -2.98 1.31 17.22
CA PRO A 52 -2.52 2.06 18.39
C PRO A 52 -3.67 2.73 19.18
N ALA A 53 -4.78 3.04 18.52
CA ALA A 53 -5.96 3.63 19.16
C ALA A 53 -7.05 2.60 19.55
N GLY A 54 -6.76 1.30 19.44
CA GLY A 54 -7.67 0.23 19.88
C GLY A 54 -8.17 -0.66 18.75
N ARG A 55 -9.29 -1.34 18.99
CA ARG A 55 -9.85 -2.34 18.09
C ARG A 55 -10.66 -1.69 16.97
N PHE A 56 -10.34 -2.02 15.72
CA PHE A 56 -11.06 -1.52 14.55
C PHE A 56 -11.82 -2.61 13.77
N GLY A 57 -11.56 -3.89 14.03
CA GLY A 57 -12.21 -4.98 13.31
C GLY A 57 -12.04 -6.32 14.02
N GLN A 58 -12.61 -7.36 13.43
CA GLN A 58 -12.50 -8.74 13.89
C GLN A 58 -12.36 -9.69 12.71
N VAL A 59 -11.49 -10.68 12.84
CA VAL A 59 -11.29 -11.74 11.85
C VAL A 59 -11.52 -13.10 12.52
N HIS A 60 -12.18 -14.01 11.81
CA HIS A 60 -12.38 -15.39 12.20
C HIS A 60 -11.27 -16.25 11.61
N LEU A 61 -10.48 -16.88 12.46
CA LEU A 61 -9.44 -17.83 12.10
C LEU A 61 -10.02 -19.25 12.13
N PRO A 62 -9.72 -20.08 11.11
CA PRO A 62 -10.16 -21.47 11.07
C PRO A 62 -9.46 -22.29 12.16
N ALA A 63 -9.87 -23.55 12.32
CA ALA A 63 -9.11 -24.48 13.15
C ALA A 63 -7.72 -24.71 12.52
N ILE A 64 -6.67 -24.62 13.33
CA ILE A 64 -5.28 -24.74 12.87
C ILE A 64 -4.69 -26.01 13.48
N THR A 65 -4.34 -26.98 12.66
CA THR A 65 -3.67 -28.21 13.12
C THR A 65 -2.20 -28.12 12.77
N THR A 66 -1.36 -27.99 13.78
CA THR A 66 0.09 -27.90 13.66
C THR A 66 0.73 -29.28 13.59
N HIS A 67 1.77 -29.41 12.78
CA HIS A 67 2.62 -30.60 12.66
C HIS A 67 4.09 -30.24 12.92
N SER A 68 5.01 -31.19 12.83
CA SER A 68 6.45 -30.94 13.05
C SER A 68 7.08 -29.96 12.04
N ASP A 69 6.48 -29.83 10.85
CA ASP A 69 6.86 -28.91 9.77
C ASP A 69 6.07 -27.59 9.79
N GLY A 70 5.28 -27.37 10.86
CA GLY A 70 4.42 -26.20 11.03
C GLY A 70 2.98 -26.45 10.59
N ALA A 71 2.26 -25.37 10.31
CA ALA A 71 0.95 -25.43 9.64
C ALA A 71 0.59 -24.11 8.97
N PRO A 72 -0.03 -24.16 7.78
CA PRO A 72 -0.56 -22.98 7.13
C PRO A 72 -1.78 -22.44 7.89
N ILE A 73 -1.91 -21.12 7.89
CA ILE A 73 -3.09 -20.37 8.31
C ILE A 73 -3.52 -19.60 7.07
N ILE A 74 -4.69 -19.95 6.54
CA ILE A 74 -5.23 -19.33 5.34
C ILE A 74 -6.62 -18.80 5.67
N VAL A 75 -6.78 -17.48 5.55
CA VAL A 75 -8.06 -16.78 5.50
C VAL A 75 -8.12 -16.10 4.14
N THR A 76 -9.19 -16.31 3.40
CA THR A 76 -9.34 -15.75 2.05
C THR A 76 -10.54 -14.83 2.01
N GLU A 77 -10.31 -13.56 1.64
CA GLU A 77 -11.32 -12.55 1.35
C GLU A 77 -12.44 -12.43 2.40
N GLN A 78 -12.11 -12.58 3.67
CA GLN A 78 -13.10 -12.50 4.73
C GLN A 78 -13.56 -11.04 4.90
N LEU A 79 -14.86 -10.80 4.77
CA LEU A 79 -15.43 -9.48 4.99
C LEU A 79 -15.43 -9.11 6.48
N VAL A 80 -14.64 -8.10 6.84
CA VAL A 80 -14.52 -7.54 8.19
C VAL A 80 -15.31 -6.24 8.27
N LYS A 81 -16.19 -6.13 9.27
CA LYS A 81 -16.87 -4.87 9.58
C LYS A 81 -15.94 -3.93 10.34
N ILE A 82 -15.94 -2.66 9.97
CA ILE A 82 -15.22 -1.63 10.71
C ILE A 82 -16.00 -1.33 11.99
N LEU A 83 -15.41 -1.67 13.14
CA LEU A 83 -16.00 -1.46 14.46
C LEU A 83 -15.72 -0.04 14.99
N ASP A 84 -14.54 0.49 14.67
CA ASP A 84 -14.11 1.82 15.06
C ASP A 84 -13.26 2.42 13.93
N LYS A 85 -13.79 3.49 13.31
CA LYS A 85 -13.15 4.20 12.19
C LYS A 85 -11.93 5.00 12.65
N ALA A 86 -11.97 5.59 13.85
CA ALA A 86 -10.84 6.34 14.39
C ALA A 86 -9.67 5.39 14.72
N ALA A 87 -9.98 4.21 15.25
CA ALA A 87 -8.96 3.18 15.48
C ALA A 87 -8.34 2.66 14.18
N LEU A 88 -9.15 2.47 13.12
CA LEU A 88 -8.66 2.09 11.79
C LEU A 88 -7.77 3.18 11.20
N GLN A 89 -8.19 4.44 11.29
CA GLN A 89 -7.43 5.58 10.79
C GLN A 89 -6.07 5.71 11.50
N ALA A 90 -6.06 5.57 12.83
CA ALA A 90 -4.83 5.59 13.62
C ALA A 90 -3.89 4.42 13.28
N PHE A 91 -4.43 3.31 12.78
CA PHE A 91 -3.64 2.20 12.25
C PHE A 91 -3.09 2.48 10.84
N ILE A 92 -3.90 3.05 9.95
CA ILE A 92 -3.49 3.34 8.57
C ILE A 92 -2.44 4.45 8.51
N GLN A 93 -2.53 5.47 9.36
CA GLN A 93 -1.61 6.60 9.37
C GLN A 93 -0.12 6.19 9.38
N PRO A 94 0.38 5.37 10.32
CA PRO A 94 1.77 4.93 10.31
C PRO A 94 2.12 4.06 9.10
N VAL A 95 1.17 3.33 8.51
CA VAL A 95 1.43 2.61 7.25
C VAL A 95 1.76 3.58 6.11
N ILE A 96 1.15 4.77 6.12
CA ILE A 96 1.41 5.80 5.10
C ILE A 96 2.69 6.59 5.38
N VAL A 97 2.86 7.08 6.61
CA VAL A 97 3.90 8.09 6.89
C VAL A 97 5.18 7.54 7.49
N ALA A 98 5.15 6.35 8.10
CA ALA A 98 6.30 5.75 8.76
C ALA A 98 6.90 4.62 7.91
N ASP A 99 8.12 4.21 8.26
CA ASP A 99 8.81 3.06 7.66
C ASP A 99 8.26 1.72 8.16
N ARG A 100 7.58 1.74 9.31
CA ARG A 100 7.03 0.56 9.99
C ARG A 100 5.67 0.87 10.59
N ALA A 101 4.80 -0.13 10.54
CA ALA A 101 3.55 -0.18 11.28
C ALA A 101 3.46 -1.51 12.05
N THR A 102 2.52 -1.61 12.97
CA THR A 102 2.27 -2.87 13.69
C THR A 102 0.78 -3.12 13.75
N LEU A 103 0.35 -4.23 13.18
CA LEU A 103 -0.99 -4.77 13.40
C LEU A 103 -0.96 -5.65 14.64
N VAL A 104 -1.92 -5.43 15.53
CA VAL A 104 -1.97 -6.10 16.81
C VAL A 104 -3.20 -7.03 16.81
N LEU A 105 -2.98 -8.33 16.97
CA LEU A 105 -4.05 -9.30 17.16
C LEU A 105 -4.26 -9.55 18.66
N ARG A 106 -5.49 -9.39 19.17
CA ARG A 106 -5.83 -9.52 20.60
C ARG A 106 -7.13 -10.27 20.85
N ASN A 107 -7.32 -10.74 22.08
CA ASN A 107 -8.55 -11.38 22.56
C ASN A 107 -8.95 -12.64 21.77
N GLY A 108 -7.97 -13.37 21.22
CA GLY A 108 -8.20 -14.62 20.49
C GLY A 108 -8.46 -15.79 21.42
N HIS A 109 -9.61 -15.82 22.10
CA HIS A 109 -9.94 -16.93 23.00
C HIS A 109 -10.18 -18.22 22.22
N THR A 110 -9.36 -19.24 22.47
CA THR A 110 -9.44 -20.55 21.81
C THR A 110 -9.04 -21.67 22.76
N ALA A 111 -9.08 -22.92 22.30
CA ALA A 111 -8.57 -24.07 23.01
C ALA A 111 -7.57 -24.85 22.16
N VAL A 112 -6.46 -25.25 22.79
CA VAL A 112 -5.45 -26.15 22.21
C VAL A 112 -5.74 -27.58 22.65
N LYS A 113 -5.78 -28.50 21.70
CA LYS A 113 -5.85 -29.95 21.93
C LYS A 113 -4.58 -30.60 21.39
N ALA A 114 -3.90 -31.40 22.20
CA ALA A 114 -2.71 -32.15 21.80
C ALA A 114 -2.78 -33.59 22.33
N LEU A 115 -1.96 -34.51 21.83
CA LEU A 115 -2.01 -35.93 22.20
C LEU A 115 -1.94 -36.12 23.73
N GLY A 116 -2.97 -36.74 24.31
CA GLY A 116 -3.06 -37.00 25.75
C GLY A 116 -3.34 -35.76 26.64
N VAL A 117 -3.45 -34.58 26.05
CA VAL A 117 -3.78 -33.32 26.75
C VAL A 117 -5.14 -32.85 26.26
N GLY A 118 -6.12 -32.83 27.17
CA GLY A 118 -7.46 -32.31 26.89
C GLY A 118 -7.45 -30.85 26.41
N PRO A 119 -8.57 -30.35 25.88
CA PRO A 119 -8.65 -28.97 25.39
C PRO A 119 -8.30 -28.01 26.53
N LYS A 120 -7.21 -27.26 26.37
CA LYS A 120 -6.79 -26.23 27.32
C LYS A 120 -7.15 -24.86 26.76
N PRO A 121 -7.92 -24.04 27.51
CA PRO A 121 -8.21 -22.69 27.07
C PRO A 121 -6.92 -21.86 27.03
N ILE A 122 -6.77 -21.08 25.98
CA ILE A 122 -5.69 -20.11 25.81
C ILE A 122 -6.25 -18.80 25.25
N CYS A 123 -5.51 -17.71 25.40
CA CYS A 123 -5.75 -16.46 24.68
C CYS A 123 -4.61 -16.29 23.67
N TYR A 124 -4.96 -16.23 22.38
CA TYR A 124 -4.02 -15.93 21.32
C TYR A 124 -3.85 -14.41 21.18
N GLU A 125 -2.60 -13.97 21.20
CA GLU A 125 -2.21 -12.58 20.96
C GLU A 125 -0.94 -12.55 20.10
N LYS A 126 -0.87 -11.59 19.17
CA LYS A 126 0.29 -11.45 18.29
C LYS A 126 0.48 -10.02 17.84
N ASP A 127 1.73 -9.57 17.84
CA ASP A 127 2.14 -8.34 17.17
C ASP A 127 2.74 -8.70 15.82
N ILE A 128 2.24 -8.06 14.78
CA ILE A 128 2.62 -8.29 13.40
C ILE A 128 3.29 -7.02 12.90
N PRO A 129 4.64 -6.96 12.89
CA PRO A 129 5.34 -5.84 12.30
C PRO A 129 5.12 -5.86 10.78
N MET A 130 4.89 -4.69 10.21
CA MET A 130 4.68 -4.51 8.78
C MET A 130 5.56 -3.37 8.28
N SER A 131 5.99 -3.46 7.03
CA SER A 131 6.60 -2.33 6.33
C SER A 131 5.57 -1.23 6.12
N GLY A 132 5.92 0.00 6.47
CA GLY A 132 5.19 1.19 6.06
C GLY A 132 5.80 1.80 4.79
N MET A 133 5.15 2.82 4.24
CA MET A 133 5.57 3.45 2.98
C MET A 133 6.68 4.48 3.14
N LEU A 134 6.88 5.03 4.34
CA LEU A 134 7.73 6.21 4.60
C LEU A 134 7.36 7.39 3.66
N GLY A 135 6.06 7.59 3.48
CA GLY A 135 5.51 8.44 2.43
C GLY A 135 5.51 7.73 1.07
N PRO A 136 4.39 7.75 0.32
CA PRO A 136 4.36 7.13 -1.00
C PRO A 136 5.43 7.76 -1.90
N ARG A 137 6.28 6.94 -2.53
CA ARG A 137 7.24 7.43 -3.51
C ARG A 137 6.51 7.62 -4.83
N VAL A 138 6.36 8.87 -5.25
CA VAL A 138 5.55 9.24 -6.41
C VAL A 138 6.42 9.84 -7.50
N SER A 139 6.27 9.32 -8.71
CA SER A 139 6.93 9.85 -9.91
C SER A 139 5.94 10.03 -11.05
N VAL A 140 6.03 11.11 -11.80
CA VAL A 140 5.25 11.31 -13.02
C VAL A 140 5.72 10.32 -14.10
N HIS A 141 4.81 9.46 -14.53
CA HIS A 141 5.05 8.53 -15.62
C HIS A 141 4.73 9.15 -16.97
N ASP A 142 3.61 9.86 -17.06
CA ASP A 142 3.17 10.53 -18.29
C ASP A 142 2.37 11.78 -17.95
N ALA A 143 2.38 12.75 -18.85
CA ALA A 143 1.58 13.96 -18.73
C ALA A 143 1.12 14.44 -20.11
N THR A 144 -0.16 14.80 -20.21
CA THR A 144 -0.73 15.37 -21.44
C THR A 144 -1.52 16.62 -21.10
N TYR A 145 -1.41 17.62 -21.96
CA TYR A 145 -2.12 18.87 -21.83
C TYR A 145 -2.86 19.17 -23.13
N SER A 146 -4.15 19.46 -23.03
CA SER A 146 -4.94 19.90 -24.17
C SER A 146 -5.20 21.39 -24.04
N SER A 147 -4.73 22.20 -24.98
CA SER A 147 -5.06 23.63 -25.04
C SER A 147 -6.52 23.91 -25.39
N THR A 148 -7.27 22.89 -25.79
CA THR A 148 -8.69 22.99 -26.10
C THR A 148 -9.49 22.86 -24.80
N PRO A 149 -10.29 23.87 -24.41
CA PRO A 149 -11.15 23.76 -23.25
C PRO A 149 -12.08 22.55 -23.42
N ALA A 150 -12.20 21.73 -22.37
CA ALA A 150 -13.10 20.59 -22.40
C ALA A 150 -14.52 21.08 -22.70
N ALA A 151 -15.13 20.54 -23.76
CA ALA A 151 -16.54 20.81 -24.04
C ALA A 151 -17.36 20.28 -22.86
N THR A 152 -17.88 21.20 -22.04
CA THR A 152 -18.83 20.88 -20.98
C THR A 152 -20.13 20.42 -21.64
N ASP A 153 -20.37 19.12 -21.69
CA ASP A 153 -21.71 18.54 -21.84
C ASP A 153 -22.50 18.74 -20.54
N ALA A 154 -22.77 20.00 -20.20
CA ALA A 154 -23.61 20.38 -19.07
C ALA A 154 -24.87 21.07 -19.62
N LYS A 155 -25.97 20.32 -19.65
CA LYS A 155 -27.32 20.89 -19.56
C LYS A 155 -27.37 21.70 -18.25
N ALA A 156 -27.15 23.00 -18.34
CA ALA A 156 -27.28 23.91 -17.22
C ALA A 156 -28.75 23.98 -16.78
N SER A 157 -29.03 23.49 -15.58
CA SER A 157 -30.10 24.04 -14.76
C SER A 157 -29.65 25.40 -14.24
N GLU A 158 -30.45 26.43 -14.51
CA GLU A 158 -30.19 27.82 -14.11
C GLU A 158 -30.06 27.95 -12.58
N GLY A 159 -29.02 28.68 -12.16
CA GLY A 159 -28.97 29.29 -10.83
C GLY A 159 -27.76 28.95 -9.96
N GLU A 160 -26.55 29.31 -10.39
CA GLU A 160 -25.56 29.99 -9.54
C GLU A 160 -24.35 30.46 -10.37
N ALA A 161 -23.97 31.73 -10.17
CA ALA A 161 -22.97 32.47 -10.92
C ALA A 161 -21.55 31.89 -10.71
N ALA A 162 -20.86 31.56 -11.81
CA ALA A 162 -19.76 32.34 -12.37
C ALA A 162 -18.47 32.36 -11.52
N GLU A 163 -17.53 31.48 -11.86
CA GLU A 163 -16.17 31.81 -12.34
C GLU A 163 -15.34 30.51 -12.46
N ALA A 164 -15.63 29.72 -13.48
CA ALA A 164 -14.71 28.69 -13.95
C ALA A 164 -14.26 29.12 -15.34
N ALA A 165 -13.22 29.97 -15.39
CA ALA A 165 -12.44 30.11 -16.61
C ALA A 165 -12.08 28.69 -17.05
N ALA A 166 -12.45 28.31 -18.28
CA ALA A 166 -12.23 26.98 -18.83
C ALA A 166 -10.71 26.76 -19.01
N ALA A 167 -10.02 26.49 -17.91
CA ALA A 167 -8.61 26.19 -17.88
C ALA A 167 -8.40 24.87 -18.61
N ALA A 168 -7.41 24.87 -19.49
CA ALA A 168 -7.14 23.73 -20.35
C ALA A 168 -6.75 22.49 -19.51
N PRO A 169 -7.30 21.31 -19.83
CA PRO A 169 -7.15 20.14 -18.97
C PRO A 169 -5.73 19.56 -19.04
N LEU A 170 -5.14 19.36 -17.88
CA LEU A 170 -3.94 18.55 -17.66
C LEU A 170 -4.38 17.14 -17.24
N THR A 171 -3.78 16.12 -17.83
CA THR A 171 -3.86 14.73 -17.36
C THR A 171 -2.46 14.29 -16.94
N VAL A 172 -2.32 13.75 -15.73
CA VAL A 172 -1.06 13.25 -15.17
C VAL A 172 -1.24 11.81 -14.76
N THR A 173 -0.40 10.91 -15.28
CA THR A 173 -0.28 9.54 -14.78
C THR A 173 0.93 9.46 -13.88
N ILE A 174 0.73 9.05 -12.63
CA ILE A 174 1.80 8.87 -11.64
C ILE A 174 2.04 7.39 -11.37
N HIS A 175 3.29 7.05 -11.11
CA HIS A 175 3.68 5.77 -10.51
C HIS A 175 3.89 5.95 -9.02
N VAL A 176 3.32 5.04 -8.26
CA VAL A 176 3.45 5.02 -6.80
C VAL A 176 4.08 3.69 -6.38
N ALA A 177 5.12 3.75 -5.55
CA ALA A 177 5.66 2.56 -4.89
C ALA A 177 5.11 2.46 -3.46
N ASN A 178 4.55 1.29 -3.15
CA ASN A 178 4.00 0.93 -1.85
C ASN A 178 4.65 -0.39 -1.38
N PRO A 179 5.67 -0.33 -0.52
CA PRO A 179 6.31 -1.53 0.05
C PRO A 179 5.48 -2.17 1.17
N SER A 180 4.35 -1.58 1.58
CA SER A 180 3.50 -2.18 2.61
C SER A 180 2.67 -3.33 2.03
N PRO A 181 2.33 -4.33 2.84
CA PRO A 181 1.41 -5.40 2.45
C PRO A 181 -0.05 -4.91 2.40
N MET A 182 -0.28 -3.60 2.46
CA MET A 182 -1.59 -2.98 2.59
C MET A 182 -2.08 -2.37 1.28
N GLU A 183 -3.28 -2.78 0.87
CA GLU A 183 -4.05 -2.08 -0.17
C GLU A 183 -5.09 -1.18 0.47
N ILE A 184 -5.35 0.00 -0.11
CA ILE A 184 -6.38 0.95 0.34
C ILE A 184 -7.04 1.58 -0.88
N SER A 185 -8.37 1.46 -1.01
CA SER A 185 -9.12 2.23 -2.01
C SER A 185 -9.70 3.49 -1.37
N PHE A 186 -9.26 4.65 -1.84
CA PHE A 186 -9.83 5.95 -1.48
C PHE A 186 -10.94 6.40 -2.44
N GLY A 187 -11.04 5.74 -3.60
CA GLY A 187 -11.90 6.17 -4.70
C GLY A 187 -11.49 7.55 -5.22
N LEU A 188 -12.48 8.33 -5.66
CA LEU A 188 -12.26 9.63 -6.28
C LEU A 188 -11.65 10.63 -5.29
N CYS A 189 -10.39 11.00 -5.52
CA CYS A 189 -9.62 11.92 -4.69
C CYS A 189 -9.37 13.24 -5.40
N ALA A 190 -9.25 14.31 -4.62
CA ALA A 190 -8.69 15.58 -5.06
C ALA A 190 -7.29 15.73 -4.45
N LEU A 191 -6.32 15.97 -5.33
CA LEU A 191 -4.91 16.15 -5.02
C LEU A 191 -4.45 17.50 -5.57
N GLU A 192 -3.32 17.98 -5.06
CA GLU A 192 -2.65 19.16 -5.57
C GLU A 192 -1.18 18.86 -5.85
N ILE A 193 -0.67 19.48 -6.92
CA ILE A 193 0.76 19.68 -7.08
C ILE A 193 1.08 21.04 -6.49
N GLN A 194 1.91 21.06 -5.45
CA GLN A 194 2.37 22.29 -4.80
C GLN A 194 3.87 22.51 -5.04
N ASN A 195 4.29 23.77 -5.12
CA ASN A 195 5.72 24.11 -5.13
C ASN A 195 6.31 24.06 -3.71
N GLU A 196 7.58 24.44 -3.58
CA GLU A 196 8.32 24.48 -2.32
C GLU A 196 7.75 25.45 -1.26
N THR A 197 7.03 26.49 -1.69
CA THR A 197 6.38 27.47 -0.79
C THR A 197 4.97 27.06 -0.37
N GLY A 198 4.44 25.96 -0.93
CA GLY A 198 3.09 25.47 -0.68
C GLY A 198 2.00 26.07 -1.57
N GLU A 199 2.39 26.86 -2.58
CA GLU A 199 1.47 27.40 -3.58
C GLU A 199 1.03 26.31 -4.56
N THR A 200 -0.26 26.29 -4.89
CA THR A 200 -0.87 25.26 -5.75
C THR A 200 -0.57 25.52 -7.22
N PHE A 201 0.30 24.71 -7.80
CA PHE A 201 0.61 24.70 -9.23
C PHE A 201 -0.48 24.01 -10.06
N ALA A 202 -1.03 22.89 -9.57
CA ALA A 202 -2.11 22.19 -10.27
C ALA A 202 -3.10 21.58 -9.28
N THR A 203 -4.38 21.62 -9.62
CA THR A 203 -5.44 20.89 -8.92
C THR A 203 -5.83 19.67 -9.73
N LEU A 204 -5.75 18.50 -9.12
CA LEU A 204 -5.91 17.19 -9.75
C LEU A 204 -7.07 16.42 -9.13
N GLN A 205 -7.77 15.62 -9.93
CA GLN A 205 -8.85 14.75 -9.51
C GLN A 205 -8.79 13.41 -10.25
N GLY A 206 -8.97 12.31 -9.52
CA GLY A 206 -8.90 10.96 -10.07
C GLY A 206 -9.03 9.90 -8.99
N ASP A 207 -9.25 8.65 -9.40
CA ASP A 207 -9.35 7.54 -8.47
C ASP A 207 -7.97 7.19 -7.91
N LEU A 208 -7.89 7.06 -6.59
CA LEU A 208 -6.68 6.64 -5.89
C LEU A 208 -6.92 5.32 -5.16
N ASP A 209 -6.40 4.26 -5.77
CA ASP A 209 -6.32 2.93 -5.18
C ASP A 209 -4.86 2.61 -4.88
N ILE A 210 -4.48 2.67 -3.61
CA ILE A 210 -3.18 2.20 -3.16
C ILE A 210 -3.16 0.68 -3.26
N ARG A 211 -2.30 0.15 -4.14
CA ARG A 211 -2.05 -1.30 -4.30
C ARG A 211 -0.67 -1.65 -3.77
N CYS A 212 -0.46 -2.93 -3.46
CA CYS A 212 0.86 -3.42 -3.06
C CYS A 212 1.90 -3.27 -4.18
N ASN A 213 3.18 -3.18 -3.81
CA ASN A 213 4.32 -3.05 -4.71
C ASN A 213 4.35 -1.74 -5.51
N ARG A 214 3.82 -1.75 -6.74
CA ARG A 214 3.84 -0.63 -7.66
C ARG A 214 2.51 -0.56 -8.39
N PHE A 215 1.96 0.64 -8.50
CA PHE A 215 0.75 0.90 -9.27
C PHE A 215 0.81 2.24 -9.98
N GLU A 216 -0.08 2.40 -10.95
CA GLU A 216 -0.28 3.63 -11.68
C GLU A 216 -1.63 4.25 -11.28
N ALA A 217 -1.67 5.58 -11.23
CA ALA A 217 -2.90 6.31 -11.02
C ALA A 217 -2.94 7.52 -11.95
N THR A 218 -4.08 7.74 -12.60
CA THR A 218 -4.27 8.84 -13.55
C THR A 218 -5.20 9.89 -12.96
N PHE A 219 -4.74 11.13 -12.99
CA PHE A 219 -5.46 12.29 -12.49
C PHE A 219 -5.67 13.30 -13.59
N ARG A 220 -6.82 13.99 -13.55
CA ARG A 220 -7.18 15.06 -14.47
C ARG A 220 -7.39 16.34 -13.70
N GLY A 221 -6.99 17.46 -14.27
CA GLY A 221 -6.93 18.69 -13.52
C GLY A 221 -6.68 19.93 -14.35
N THR A 222 -6.43 21.02 -13.63
CA THR A 222 -6.14 22.33 -14.19
C THR A 222 -4.83 22.85 -13.60
N VAL A 223 -4.16 23.72 -14.34
CA VAL A 223 -2.85 24.26 -13.98
C VAL A 223 -2.96 25.76 -13.74
N ASN A 224 -2.36 26.24 -12.66
CA ASN A 224 -2.09 27.64 -12.43
C ASN A 224 -0.69 27.99 -12.94
N ARG A 225 -0.64 28.67 -14.10
CA ARG A 225 0.61 29.03 -14.78
C ARG A 225 1.37 30.18 -14.11
N ASP A 226 0.75 30.89 -13.18
CA ASP A 226 1.38 31.98 -12.44
C ASP A 226 2.31 31.44 -11.34
N VAL A 227 2.07 30.20 -10.90
CA VAL A 227 2.89 29.53 -9.89
C VAL A 227 4.10 28.89 -10.55
N LYS A 228 5.29 29.27 -10.09
CA LYS A 228 6.56 28.68 -10.53
C LYS A 228 6.94 27.53 -9.61
N VAL A 229 7.35 26.42 -10.22
CA VAL A 229 7.96 25.30 -9.51
C VAL A 229 9.48 25.46 -9.66
N GLY A 230 10.15 25.74 -8.53
CA GLY A 230 11.59 25.96 -8.47
C GLY A 230 12.39 24.66 -8.27
N ARG A 231 13.68 24.81 -7.99
CA ARG A 231 14.62 23.70 -7.79
C ARG A 231 14.34 22.86 -6.54
N GLY A 232 13.61 23.36 -5.54
CA GLY A 232 13.16 22.53 -4.41
C GLY A 232 12.11 21.50 -4.79
N GLY A 233 11.70 21.46 -6.06
CA GLY A 233 10.83 20.45 -6.63
C GLY A 233 9.35 20.73 -6.37
N ALA A 234 8.53 19.76 -6.72
CA ALA A 234 7.10 19.78 -6.44
C ALA A 234 6.75 18.73 -5.40
N ARG A 235 5.59 18.90 -4.77
CA ARG A 235 5.01 17.94 -3.84
C ARG A 235 3.61 17.57 -4.30
N LEU A 236 3.28 16.29 -4.17
CA LEU A 236 1.91 15.82 -4.31
C LEU A 236 1.24 15.84 -2.93
N VAL A 237 0.14 16.58 -2.83
CA VAL A 237 -0.59 16.82 -1.58
C VAL A 237 -2.03 16.35 -1.72
N GLY A 238 -2.47 15.44 -0.85
CA GLY A 238 -3.86 15.04 -0.78
C GLY A 238 -4.73 16.07 -0.07
N LYS A 239 -5.93 16.35 -0.59
CA LYS A 239 -6.86 17.34 -0.01
C LYS A 239 -8.13 16.73 0.55
N ARG A 240 -8.81 15.93 -0.28
CA ARG A 240 -10.07 15.26 0.06
C ARG A 240 -10.25 14.02 -0.79
N CYS A 241 -11.09 13.12 -0.33
CA CYS A 241 -11.68 12.05 -1.10
C CYS A 241 -13.21 12.18 -1.08
N MET A 242 -13.86 11.81 -2.16
CA MET A 242 -15.32 11.81 -2.28
C MET A 242 -15.95 10.56 -1.63
N GLY A 243 -15.13 9.74 -0.96
CA GLY A 243 -15.53 8.53 -0.24
C GLY A 243 -16.08 8.82 1.16
N ALA A 244 -15.88 7.88 2.08
CA ALA A 244 -16.28 8.07 3.47
C ALA A 244 -15.45 9.20 4.11
N GLY A 245 -16.07 10.20 4.73
CA GLY A 245 -15.38 11.41 5.19
C GLY A 245 -14.20 11.23 6.18
N TRP A 246 -14.01 10.04 6.76
CA TRP A 246 -12.82 9.75 7.57
C TRP A 246 -11.58 9.42 6.71
N CYS A 247 -11.78 9.01 5.46
CA CYS A 247 -10.72 8.82 4.48
C CYS A 247 -10.07 10.15 4.07
N ASP A 248 -10.76 11.29 4.21
CA ASP A 248 -10.19 12.63 3.93
C ASP A 248 -8.94 12.88 4.76
N GLU A 249 -9.03 12.59 6.06
CA GLU A 249 -7.93 12.84 6.97
C GLU A 249 -6.73 11.94 6.68
N THR A 250 -7.00 10.75 6.13
CA THR A 250 -5.98 9.81 5.69
C THR A 250 -5.32 10.28 4.38
N VAL A 251 -6.11 10.72 3.40
CA VAL A 251 -5.59 11.28 2.13
C VAL A 251 -4.74 12.52 2.37
N ARG A 252 -5.09 13.36 3.36
CA ARG A 252 -4.28 14.52 3.76
C ARG A 252 -2.89 14.18 4.31
N GLN A 253 -2.69 12.94 4.74
CA GLN A 253 -1.34 12.46 5.12
C GLN A 253 -0.45 12.25 3.90
N ILE A 254 -1.00 12.21 2.69
CA ILE A 254 -0.23 12.20 1.44
C ILE A 254 0.33 13.61 1.25
N ASN A 255 1.59 13.77 1.62
CA ASN A 255 2.37 14.97 1.37
C ASN A 255 3.80 14.53 1.05
N THR A 256 4.05 14.25 -0.22
CA THR A 256 5.28 13.57 -0.67
C THR A 256 5.96 14.35 -1.80
N PRO A 257 7.30 14.35 -1.90
CA PRO A 257 7.98 14.84 -3.09
C PRO A 257 7.47 14.16 -4.35
N LEU A 258 7.21 14.97 -5.39
CA LEU A 258 6.79 14.52 -6.70
C LEU A 258 7.97 14.59 -7.66
N ILE A 259 8.43 13.42 -8.10
CA ILE A 259 9.57 13.28 -9.00
C ILE A 259 9.09 13.31 -10.46
N GLY A 260 9.92 13.80 -11.39
CA GLY A 260 9.63 13.73 -12.83
C GLY A 260 8.74 14.84 -13.37
N MET A 261 8.70 16.00 -12.69
CA MET A 261 7.95 17.18 -13.14
C MET A 261 8.33 17.67 -14.54
N GLY A 262 9.52 17.33 -15.06
CA GLY A 262 9.92 17.62 -16.43
C GLY A 262 8.88 17.22 -17.48
N LYS A 263 8.21 16.07 -17.30
CA LYS A 263 7.15 15.61 -18.21
C LYS A 263 5.92 16.52 -18.19
N VAL A 264 5.58 17.03 -17.01
CA VAL A 264 4.46 17.99 -16.86
C VAL A 264 4.83 19.31 -17.53
N PHE A 265 6.07 19.78 -17.39
CA PHE A 265 6.52 21.01 -18.04
C PHE A 265 6.59 20.88 -19.55
N GLU A 266 7.09 19.74 -20.05
CA GLU A 266 7.11 19.41 -21.48
C GLU A 266 5.69 19.42 -22.06
N ALA A 267 4.74 18.75 -21.41
CA ALA A 267 3.34 18.74 -21.81
C ALA A 267 2.74 20.16 -21.86
N LEU A 268 3.14 21.04 -20.94
CA LEU A 268 2.68 22.43 -20.87
C LEU A 268 3.42 23.38 -21.82
N GLY A 269 4.50 22.95 -22.46
CA GLY A 269 5.39 23.80 -23.26
C GLY A 269 6.18 24.81 -22.42
N ILE A 270 6.42 24.51 -21.14
CA ILE A 270 7.18 25.36 -20.21
C ILE A 270 8.65 24.96 -20.30
N ALA A 271 9.53 25.93 -20.61
CA ALA A 271 10.97 25.70 -20.55
C ALA A 271 11.39 25.41 -19.10
N HIS A 272 12.00 24.25 -18.88
CA HIS A 272 12.55 23.85 -17.59
C HIS A 272 14.04 23.54 -17.79
N GLU A 273 14.89 24.02 -16.86
CA GLU A 273 16.30 23.64 -16.84
C GLU A 273 16.38 22.17 -16.43
N GLU A 274 16.74 21.26 -17.34
CA GLU A 274 16.89 19.84 -17.01
C GLU A 274 17.84 19.66 -15.82
N GLU A 275 17.38 18.94 -14.80
CA GLU A 275 18.25 18.48 -13.72
C GLU A 275 18.81 17.11 -14.16
N GLU A 276 20.12 17.04 -14.38
CA GLU A 276 20.81 15.77 -14.56
C GLU A 276 20.66 14.94 -13.29
N ASP A 277 19.68 14.04 -13.27
CA ASP A 277 19.55 12.95 -12.29
C ASP A 277 20.75 12.00 -12.45
N THR A 278 21.92 12.40 -11.94
CA THR A 278 23.05 11.50 -11.78
C THR A 278 22.76 10.59 -10.60
N ILE A 279 22.00 9.52 -10.85
CA ILE A 279 21.98 8.35 -9.98
C ILE A 279 23.38 7.76 -10.05
N GLN A 280 24.26 8.12 -9.10
CA GLN A 280 25.54 7.43 -8.91
C GLN A 280 25.27 6.00 -8.39
N GLY A 281 24.97 5.10 -9.33
CA GLY A 281 25.12 3.67 -9.16
C GLY A 281 26.61 3.36 -9.05
N LYS A 282 27.08 3.08 -7.84
CA LYS A 282 28.38 2.47 -7.60
C LYS A 282 28.27 0.98 -7.98
N GLU A 283 28.31 0.66 -9.27
CA GLU A 283 28.60 -0.69 -9.74
C GLU A 283 30.03 -0.74 -10.28
N GLY A 284 30.88 -1.48 -9.58
CA GLY A 284 32.20 -1.86 -10.04
C GLY A 284 32.07 -2.75 -11.27
N GLY A 285 32.84 -2.40 -12.31
CA GLY A 285 32.77 -3.05 -13.60
C GLY A 285 33.28 -4.50 -13.60
N LEU A 286 32.79 -5.25 -14.58
CA LEU A 286 33.61 -6.18 -15.36
C LEU A 286 33.00 -6.38 -16.75
N THR A 287 33.81 -6.08 -17.76
CA THR A 287 33.58 -6.30 -19.19
C THR A 287 33.59 -7.79 -19.56
N THR A 288 32.72 -8.22 -20.49
CA THR A 288 33.09 -9.02 -21.68
C THR A 288 31.94 -9.17 -22.68
N THR A 289 32.17 -8.63 -23.88
CA THR A 289 32.02 -9.20 -25.24
C THR A 289 30.74 -9.94 -25.71
N THR A 290 30.28 -9.44 -26.86
CA THR A 290 29.28 -9.88 -27.84
C THR A 290 29.30 -11.36 -28.26
N GLU A 291 28.12 -11.97 -28.44
CA GLU A 291 27.81 -12.74 -29.66
C GLU A 291 26.29 -12.98 -29.89
N LYS A 292 25.98 -13.23 -31.17
CA LYS A 292 24.72 -13.09 -31.91
C LYS A 292 23.99 -14.43 -32.08
N SER A 293 22.67 -14.50 -31.91
CA SER A 293 21.79 -15.49 -32.58
C SER A 293 20.29 -15.27 -32.25
N ALA A 294 19.43 -15.41 -33.25
CA ALA A 294 17.97 -15.55 -33.18
C ALA A 294 17.55 -16.58 -34.27
N PRO A 295 16.27 -17.00 -34.45
CA PRO A 295 15.07 -17.01 -33.57
C PRO A 295 14.34 -18.40 -33.55
N ALA A 296 13.31 -18.61 -32.70
CA ALA A 296 12.17 -19.51 -33.00
C ALA A 296 10.97 -19.32 -32.04
N ALA A 297 9.78 -19.67 -32.55
CA ALA A 297 8.43 -19.28 -32.20
C ALA A 297 7.75 -19.94 -30.96
N ASN A 298 6.72 -19.21 -30.48
CA ASN A 298 5.41 -19.60 -29.88
C ASN A 298 5.30 -20.76 -28.88
N VAL A 299 4.73 -20.50 -27.70
CA VAL A 299 3.55 -21.18 -27.12
C VAL A 299 2.90 -20.32 -26.01
N LEU A 300 1.56 -20.42 -25.97
CA LEU A 300 0.48 -19.85 -25.17
C LEU A 300 0.70 -19.35 -23.71
N GLU A 301 -0.16 -18.38 -23.39
CA GLU A 301 -0.52 -17.81 -22.09
C GLU A 301 -0.99 -18.82 -21.03
N GLU A 302 -0.58 -18.60 -19.77
CA GLU A 302 -1.43 -18.77 -18.58
C GLU A 302 -0.94 -17.85 -17.42
N PRO A 303 -1.84 -17.21 -16.65
CA PRO A 303 -1.50 -16.15 -15.70
C PRO A 303 -1.31 -16.63 -14.25
N LEU A 304 -0.76 -15.74 -13.40
CA LEU A 304 -0.71 -15.80 -11.92
C LEU A 304 0.29 -16.78 -11.26
N LYS A 305 1.60 -16.58 -11.48
CA LYS A 305 2.66 -16.93 -10.48
C LYS A 305 3.84 -15.96 -10.56
N ALA A 306 3.65 -14.74 -10.10
CA ALA A 306 4.73 -13.75 -10.01
C ALA A 306 4.61 -12.90 -8.74
N ALA A 307 4.83 -13.53 -7.57
CA ALA A 307 5.05 -12.77 -6.33
C ALA A 307 5.99 -13.43 -5.31
N SER A 308 6.41 -14.70 -5.46
CA SER A 308 7.24 -15.38 -4.45
C SER A 308 8.70 -15.70 -4.88
N LYS A 309 9.24 -14.99 -5.87
CA LYS A 309 10.58 -15.27 -6.43
C LYS A 309 11.57 -14.09 -6.42
N LEU A 310 11.56 -13.32 -5.35
CA LEU A 310 12.67 -12.46 -4.92
C LEU A 310 12.50 -12.56 -3.40
N TRP A 311 13.28 -13.31 -2.62
CA TRP A 311 14.65 -13.04 -2.16
C TRP A 311 15.33 -14.39 -1.83
N GLN A 312 16.19 -14.89 -2.71
CA GLN A 312 17.21 -15.89 -2.33
C GLN A 312 18.53 -15.15 -2.11
N GLY A 313 18.90 -14.91 -0.85
CA GLY A 313 20.12 -14.15 -0.58
C GLY A 313 20.54 -14.08 0.89
N ARG A 314 21.28 -15.10 1.33
CA ARG A 314 22.38 -15.05 2.31
C ARG A 314 22.11 -14.46 3.70
N PHE A 315 22.05 -15.33 4.71
CA PHE A 315 22.56 -15.01 6.05
C PHE A 315 23.58 -16.07 6.50
N TRP A 316 24.73 -15.58 6.97
CA TRP A 316 25.85 -16.37 7.48
C TRP A 316 25.58 -16.89 8.90
N ARG A 317 26.34 -17.94 9.25
CA ARG A 317 26.30 -18.72 10.49
C ARG A 317 26.69 -17.97 11.77
N THR A 318 26.13 -18.52 12.88
CA THR A 318 26.68 -18.75 14.24
C THR A 318 27.13 -17.59 15.13
N GLN A 319 26.59 -17.56 16.36
CA GLN A 319 27.39 -17.96 17.52
C GLN A 319 26.56 -18.55 18.66
N VAL A 320 27.07 -19.65 19.18
CA VAL A 320 26.78 -20.25 20.50
C VAL A 320 27.77 -19.64 21.48
N SER A 321 27.33 -19.26 22.68
CA SER A 321 28.13 -19.48 23.90
C SER A 321 27.29 -19.33 25.17
N SER A 322 27.39 -20.38 26.00
CA SER A 322 27.15 -20.52 27.45
C SER A 322 25.76 -20.24 28.00
#